data_AF-A0A923CVV3-F1
#
_entry.id   AF-A0A923CVV3-F1
#
_cell.length_a   1.000
_cell.length_b   1.000
_cell.length_c   1.000
_cell.angle_alpha   90.00
_cell.angle_beta   90.00
_cell.angle_gamma   90.00
#
_symmetry.space_group_name_H-M   'P 1'
#
loop_
_entity.id
_entity.type
_entity.pdbx_description
1 polymer ?
#
loop_
_entity_poly.entity_id
_entity_poly.type
_entity_poly.pdbx_seq_one_letter_code
_entity_poly.pdbx_strand_id
1 'polypeptide(L)'
;IDETKRRRDVQNAYNLANHIIPKTIQKEITSTFLPVEAYITEKRPSDRIAETLARYGASDDLDHIISSMEKEMKSAAEELEFEKAAEIRDRIEALKKRMLFEL
;
A
#
# COMPACT_ATOMS: atom_id res chain seq x y z
N ILE A 1 -8.85 -1.72 28.26
CA ILE A 1 -10.12 -2.13 27.58
C ILE A 1 -11.33 -1.37 28.13
N ASP A 2 -11.30 -0.91 29.39
CA ASP A 2 -12.48 -0.32 30.05
C ASP A 2 -12.88 1.06 29.51
N GLU A 3 -11.93 1.92 29.16
CA GLU A 3 -12.23 3.26 28.62
C GLU A 3 -12.94 3.19 27.25
N THR A 4 -12.60 2.18 26.43
CA THR A 4 -13.28 1.95 25.15
C THR A 4 -14.75 1.58 25.36
N LYS A 5 -15.04 0.72 26.34
CA LYS A 5 -16.41 0.33 26.70
C LYS A 5 -17.19 1.53 27.22
N ARG A 6 -16.62 2.28 28.17
CA ARG A 6 -17.22 3.51 28.72
C ARG A 6 -17.62 4.51 27.62
N ARG A 7 -16.74 4.75 26.64
CA ARG A 7 -17.03 5.65 25.51
C ARG A 7 -18.13 5.11 24.60
N ARG A 8 -18.14 3.80 24.34
CA ARG A 8 -19.15 3.15 23.49
C ARG A 8 -20.54 3.26 24.11
N ASP A 9 -20.65 3.11 25.43
CA ASP A 9 -21.92 3.19 26.14
C ASP A 9 -22.51 4.60 26.07
N VAL A 10 -21.69 5.64 26.28
CA VAL A 10 -22.10 7.05 26.12
C VAL A 10 -22.55 7.34 24.68
N GLN A 11 -21.80 6.85 23.68
CA GLN A 11 -22.15 7.03 22.27
C GLN A 11 -23.50 6.37 21.93
N ASN A 12 -23.73 5.14 22.43
CA ASN A 12 -24.99 4.42 22.20
C ASN A 12 -26.18 5.12 22.86
N ALA A 13 -26.02 5.57 24.11
CA ALA A 13 -27.05 6.30 24.83
C ALA A 13 -27.42 7.61 24.10
N TYR A 14 -26.42 8.35 23.63
CA TYR A 14 -26.62 9.55 22.84
C TYR A 14 -27.33 9.26 21.51
N ASN A 15 -26.89 8.23 20.80
CA ASN A 15 -27.51 7.84 19.53
C ASN A 15 -28.98 7.43 19.70
N LEU A 16 -29.29 6.68 20.75
CA LEU A 16 -30.67 6.27 21.07
C LEU A 16 -31.54 7.48 21.42
N ALA A 17 -31.05 8.38 22.28
CA ALA A 17 -31.78 9.58 22.68
C ALA A 17 -32.08 10.53 21.49
N ASN A 18 -31.20 10.54 20.48
CA ASN A 18 -31.31 11.43 19.31
C ASN A 18 -31.79 10.72 18.04
N HIS A 19 -32.20 9.44 18.12
CA HIS A 19 -32.61 8.64 16.96
C HIS A 19 -31.57 8.58 15.83
N ILE A 20 -30.28 8.60 16.19
CA ILE A 20 -29.15 8.55 15.25
C ILE A 20 -28.82 7.09 14.93
N ILE A 21 -28.86 6.73 13.64
CA ILE A 21 -28.38 5.44 13.15
C ILE A 21 -26.91 5.60 12.73
N PRO A 22 -25.96 4.91 13.38
CA PRO A 22 -24.55 4.97 12.99
C PRO A 22 -24.37 4.50 11.54
N LYS A 23 -23.71 5.31 10.72
CA LYS A 23 -23.35 4.99 9.34
C LYS A 23 -21.87 5.26 9.11
N THR A 24 -21.27 4.48 8.22
CA THR A 24 -19.90 4.74 7.77
C THR A 24 -19.85 6.06 7.01
N ILE A 25 -18.88 6.90 7.33
CA ILE A 25 -18.63 8.13 6.58
C ILE A 25 -18.15 7.75 5.17
N GLN A 26 -18.89 8.19 4.14
CA GLN A 26 -18.44 8.12 2.75
C GLN A 26 -17.96 9.52 2.36
N LYS A 27 -16.70 9.65 1.95
CA LYS A 27 -16.12 10.90 1.45
C LYS A 27 -15.74 10.70 -0.01
N GLU A 28 -16.08 11.66 -0.86
CA GLU A 28 -15.56 11.72 -2.23
C GLU A 28 -14.05 11.94 -2.19
N ILE A 29 -13.32 11.23 -3.05
CA ILE A 29 -11.87 11.41 -3.19
C ILE A 29 -11.65 12.72 -3.94
N THR A 30 -11.19 13.75 -3.24
CA THR A 30 -10.78 15.01 -3.88
C THR A 30 -9.64 14.74 -4.87
N SER A 31 -9.75 15.29 -6.09
CA SER A 31 -8.82 15.08 -7.22
C SER A 31 -7.33 15.30 -6.90
N THR A 32 -7.01 16.03 -5.83
CA THR A 32 -5.63 16.27 -5.36
C THR A 32 -4.93 14.99 -4.89
N PHE A 33 -5.67 13.94 -4.54
CA PHE A 33 -5.13 12.65 -4.09
C PHE A 33 -5.14 11.57 -5.18
N LEU A 34 -5.46 11.94 -6.43
CA LEU A 34 -5.35 10.98 -7.53
C LEU A 34 -3.87 10.64 -7.76
N PRO A 35 -3.53 9.35 -7.91
CA PRO A 35 -2.18 8.94 -8.30
C PRO A 35 -1.78 9.67 -9.58
N VAL A 36 -0.52 10.13 -9.64
CA VAL A 36 0.06 10.77 -10.84
C VAL A 36 -0.07 9.87 -12.09
N GLU A 37 -0.22 8.55 -11.88
CA GLU A 37 -0.52 7.55 -12.91
C GLU A 37 -1.78 7.84 -13.73
N ALA A 38 -2.76 8.58 -13.19
CA ALA A 38 -3.95 9.00 -13.95
C ALA A 38 -3.60 9.96 -15.11
N TYR A 39 -2.39 10.54 -15.10
CA TYR A 39 -1.92 11.50 -16.10
C TYR A 39 -0.75 10.99 -16.96
N ILE A 40 -0.15 9.84 -16.65
CA ILE A 40 1.02 9.33 -17.38
C ILE A 40 0.59 8.18 -18.29
N THR A 41 0.31 8.51 -19.56
CA THR A 41 0.07 7.54 -20.64
C THR A 41 1.36 6.97 -21.26
N GLU A 42 2.53 7.14 -20.65
CA GLU A 42 3.80 6.82 -21.30
C GLU A 42 4.68 5.81 -20.54
N LYS A 43 4.87 4.67 -21.24
CA LYS A 43 5.93 3.65 -21.16
C LYS A 43 6.34 3.12 -19.78
N ARG A 44 5.74 1.97 -19.45
CA ARG A 44 6.19 1.02 -18.43
C ARG A 44 7.67 0.66 -18.61
N PRO A 45 8.49 0.64 -17.54
CA PRO A 45 9.83 0.05 -17.55
C PRO A 45 9.77 -1.49 -17.40
N SER A 46 8.86 -2.17 -18.11
CA SER A 46 8.70 -3.63 -18.01
C SER A 46 9.91 -4.39 -18.56
N ASP A 47 10.63 -3.79 -19.51
CA ASP A 47 11.59 -4.51 -20.35
C ASP A 47 12.98 -4.59 -19.71
N ARG A 48 13.35 -3.64 -18.85
CA ARG A 48 14.66 -3.63 -18.17
C ARG A 48 14.77 -4.65 -17.02
N ILE A 49 13.64 -5.10 -16.48
CA ILE A 49 13.60 -6.06 -15.36
C ILE A 49 13.59 -7.51 -15.87
N ALA A 50 13.22 -7.73 -17.14
CA ALA A 50 13.19 -9.08 -17.73
C ALA A 50 14.60 -9.69 -17.89
N GLU A 51 15.62 -8.89 -18.21
CA GLU A 51 17.00 -9.39 -18.38
C GLU A 51 17.68 -9.78 -17.06
N THR A 52 17.36 -9.11 -15.95
CA THR A 52 18.01 -9.39 -14.65
C THR A 52 17.53 -10.67 -13.97
N LEU A 53 16.38 -11.20 -14.40
CA LEU A 53 15.65 -12.28 -13.71
C LEU A 53 15.77 -13.68 -14.33
N ALA A 54 16.38 -13.82 -15.52
CA ALA A 54 16.80 -15.14 -16.03
C ALA A 54 17.83 -15.84 -15.11
N ARG A 55 18.25 -15.17 -14.03
CA ARG A 55 19.25 -15.62 -13.05
C ARG A 55 18.68 -16.06 -11.70
N TYR A 56 17.39 -15.85 -11.42
CA TYR A 56 16.77 -16.21 -10.13
C TYR A 56 15.80 -17.36 -10.33
N GLY A 57 16.31 -18.58 -10.15
CA GLY A 57 15.47 -19.77 -9.98
C GLY A 57 14.92 -19.82 -8.56
N ALA A 58 13.74 -20.40 -8.41
CA ALA A 58 13.04 -20.72 -7.15
C ALA A 58 12.36 -19.53 -6.44
N SER A 59 11.06 -19.70 -6.23
CA SER A 59 10.13 -18.77 -5.59
C SER A 59 10.54 -18.33 -4.17
N ASP A 60 11.32 -19.14 -3.45
CA ASP A 60 11.85 -18.83 -2.10
C ASP A 60 12.85 -17.66 -2.11
N ASP A 61 13.66 -17.50 -3.16
CA ASP A 61 14.62 -16.40 -3.25
C ASP A 61 13.91 -15.05 -3.45
N LEU A 62 12.73 -15.06 -4.06
CA LEU A 62 11.99 -13.84 -4.38
C LEU A 62 11.34 -13.21 -3.15
N ASP A 63 10.83 -14.02 -2.22
CA ASP A 63 10.28 -13.54 -0.94
C ASP A 63 11.36 -12.88 -0.09
N HIS A 64 12.57 -13.46 -0.08
CA HIS A 64 13.72 -12.85 0.59
C HIS A 64 14.15 -11.52 -0.06
N ILE A 65 14.14 -11.45 -1.39
CA ILE A 65 14.42 -10.21 -2.13
C ILE A 65 13.39 -9.14 -1.78
N ILE A 66 12.10 -9.47 -1.81
CA ILE A 66 11.01 -8.54 -1.44
C ILE A 66 11.19 -8.04 -0.01
N SER A 67 11.48 -8.93 0.94
CA SER A 67 11.69 -8.55 2.34
C SER A 67 12.89 -7.61 2.52
N SER A 68 13.97 -7.81 1.76
CA SER A 68 15.12 -6.92 1.76
C SER A 68 14.76 -5.53 1.18
N MET A 69 14.03 -5.51 0.07
CA MET A 69 13.57 -4.27 -0.56
C MET A 69 12.60 -3.50 0.33
N GLU A 70 11.71 -4.18 1.07
CA GLU A 70 10.80 -3.54 2.03
C GLU A 70 11.56 -2.84 3.17
N LYS A 71 12.67 -3.43 3.63
CA LYS A 71 13.56 -2.79 4.62
C LYS A 71 14.25 -1.56 4.04
N GLU A 72 14.76 -1.65 2.81
CA GLU A 72 15.41 -0.53 2.13
C GLU A 72 14.44 0.63 1.89
N MET A 73 13.21 0.32 1.44
CA MET A 73 12.13 1.31 1.28
C MET A 73 11.83 2.02 2.60
N LYS A 74 11.76 1.27 3.71
CA LYS A 74 11.51 1.85 5.03
C LYS A 74 12.65 2.75 5.48
N SER A 75 13.90 2.34 5.27
CA SER A 75 15.09 3.16 5.56
C SER A 75 15.07 4.46 4.77
N ALA A 76 14.80 4.40 3.46
CA ALA A 76 14.68 5.58 2.60
C ALA A 76 13.56 6.52 3.07
N ALA A 77 12.43 5.98 3.54
CA ALA A 77 11.34 6.77 4.11
C ALA A 77 11.72 7.42 5.45
N GLU A 78 12.49 6.74 6.30
CA GLU A 78 13.03 7.29 7.55
C GLU A 78 14.04 8.42 7.28
N GLU A 79 14.80 8.33 6.19
CA GLU A 79 15.74 9.36 5.72
C GLU A 79 15.06 10.49 4.91
N LEU A 80 13.74 10.46 4.75
CA LEU A 80 12.93 11.40 3.96
C LEU A 80 13.23 11.38 2.44
N GLU A 81 13.86 10.31 1.94
CA GLU A 81 14.11 10.06 0.51
C GLU A 81 12.85 9.47 -0.17
N PHE A 82 11.76 10.23 -0.23
CA PHE A 82 10.46 9.72 -0.67
C PHE A 82 10.43 9.26 -2.14
N GLU A 83 11.20 9.89 -3.03
CA GLU A 83 11.29 9.48 -4.44
C GLU A 83 11.88 8.08 -4.57
N LYS A 84 12.94 7.79 -3.80
CA LYS A 84 13.59 6.48 -3.77
C LYS A 84 12.70 5.43 -3.12
N ALA A 85 12.01 5.77 -2.02
CA ALA A 85 11.04 4.88 -1.40
C ALA A 85 9.89 4.54 -2.36
N ALA A 86 9.41 5.50 -3.14
CA ALA A 86 8.39 5.27 -4.17
C ALA A 86 8.90 4.34 -5.28
N GLU A 87 10.12 4.53 -5.76
CA GLU A 87 10.70 3.65 -6.78
C GLU A 87 10.84 2.19 -6.27
N ILE A 88 11.27 2.01 -5.01
CA ILE A 88 11.39 0.68 -4.41
C ILE A 88 10.01 0.03 -4.24
N ARG A 89 9.00 0.80 -3.81
CA ARG A 89 7.60 0.33 -3.72
C ARG A 89 7.10 -0.20 -5.06
N ASP A 90 7.28 0.56 -6.13
CA ASP A 90 6.77 0.19 -7.46
C ASP A 90 7.47 -1.08 -7.99
N ARG A 91 8.77 -1.25 -7.69
CA ARG A 91 9.50 -2.48 -7.99
C ARG A 91 8.99 -3.68 -7.18
N ILE A 92 8.69 -3.51 -5.89
CA ILE A 92 8.09 -4.57 -5.05
C ILE A 92 6.73 -4.98 -5.61
N GLU A 93 5.88 -4.03 -5.98
CA GLU A 93 4.57 -4.33 -6.58
C GLU A 93 4.69 -5.08 -7.89
N ALA A 94 5.64 -4.70 -8.75
CA ALA A 94 5.91 -5.42 -10.00
C ALA A 94 6.34 -6.87 -9.76
N LEU A 95 7.19 -7.12 -8.76
CA LEU A 95 7.61 -8.48 -8.38
C LEU A 95 6.46 -9.31 -7.80
N LYS A 96 5.70 -8.75 -6.85
CA LYS A 96 4.52 -9.42 -6.26
C LYS A 96 3.46 -9.75 -7.31
N LYS A 97 3.24 -8.84 -8.26
CA LYS A 97 2.30 -9.04 -9.37
C LYS A 97 2.74 -10.20 -10.27
N ARG A 98 4.04 -10.32 -10.58
CA ARG A 98 4.56 -11.47 -11.34
C ARG A 98 4.38 -12.79 -10.59
N MET A 99 4.67 -12.85 -9.29
CA MET A 99 4.40 -14.06 -8.48
C MET A 99 2.95 -14.51 -8.55
N LEU A 100 2.01 -13.54 -8.52
CA LEU A 100 0.58 -13.83 -8.59
C LEU A 100 0.15 -14.36 -9.97
N PHE A 101 0.84 -14.00 -11.06
CA PHE A 101 0.53 -14.44 -12.42
C PHE A 101 1.29 -15.71 -12.84
N GLU A 102 2.33 -16.11 -12.11
CA GLU A 102 3.08 -17.36 -12.32
C GLU A 102 2.51 -18.56 -11.54
N LEU A 103 1.41 -18.35 -10.80
CA LEU A 103 0.61 -19.35 -10.06
C LEU A 103 -0.65 -19.72 -10.83
#